data_AF-A0A429HRJ8-F1
#
_entry.id   AF-A0A429HRJ8-F1
#
_cell.length_a   1.000
_cell.length_b   1.000
_cell.length_c   1.000
_cell.angle_alpha   90.00
_cell.angle_beta   90.00
_cell.angle_gamma   90.00
#
_symmetry.space_group_name_H-M   'P 1'
#
loop_
_entity.id
_entity.type
_entity.pdbx_description
1 polymer ?
#
loop_
_entity_poly.entity_id
_entity_poly.type
_entity_poly.pdbx_seq_one_letter_code
_entity_poly.pdbx_strand_id
1 'polypeptide(L)'
;MLARYAAHLPLTTRQICYALLSDDGLAKQERTYKRLVELCGMARRSGRIPWNAIRDDTETAAEPVAFTGVVDFQQAQLEAARAYRLDRQAGQPARIELFCETAGMVPQLAAVAEPFGVPCYSGSGYNSLPGKRGAAHRAAEGGHAAVHAVASQMMSSASRSRTNANSGSASARPATAAPPPVCSARR
;
A
#
# COMPACT_ATOMS: atom_id res chain seq x y z
N MET A 1 -6.31 -26.13 -2.19
CA MET A 1 -7.06 -24.91 -2.51
C MET A 1 -6.26 -23.64 -2.17
N LEU A 2 -6.05 -23.28 -0.89
CA LEU A 2 -5.26 -22.09 -0.52
C LEU A 2 -3.77 -22.14 -0.92
N ALA A 3 -3.22 -23.34 -1.18
CA ALA A 3 -1.85 -23.51 -1.69
C ALA A 3 -1.57 -22.71 -2.98
N ARG A 4 -2.60 -22.46 -3.82
CA ARG A 4 -2.49 -21.62 -5.01
C ARG A 4 -2.08 -20.19 -4.69
N TYR A 5 -2.46 -19.69 -3.51
CA TYR A 5 -2.15 -18.35 -3.04
C TYR A 5 -0.93 -18.29 -2.13
N ALA A 6 -0.13 -19.36 -2.05
CA ALA A 6 1.06 -19.41 -1.19
C ALA A 6 2.04 -18.27 -1.50
N ALA A 7 2.21 -17.92 -2.78
CA ALA A 7 3.04 -16.79 -3.22
C ALA A 7 2.49 -15.40 -2.84
N HIS A 8 1.24 -15.33 -2.36
CA HIS A 8 0.54 -14.08 -2.02
C HIS A 8 0.21 -13.97 -0.53
N LEU A 9 0.74 -14.89 0.30
CA LEU A 9 0.63 -14.78 1.75
C LEU A 9 1.46 -13.59 2.27
N PRO A 10 1.01 -12.91 3.34
CA PRO A 10 -0.22 -13.18 4.08
C PRO A 10 -1.48 -12.64 3.38
N LEU A 11 -2.61 -13.34 3.54
CA LEU A 11 -3.92 -12.90 3.05
C LEU A 11 -4.79 -12.38 4.20
N THR A 12 -5.71 -11.47 3.90
CA THR A 12 -6.77 -11.07 4.83
C THR A 12 -7.90 -12.10 4.86
N THR A 13 -8.65 -12.17 5.97
CA THR A 13 -9.84 -13.03 6.08
C THR A 13 -10.88 -12.74 5.00
N ARG A 14 -10.97 -11.48 4.53
CA ARG A 14 -11.83 -11.11 3.37
C ARG A 14 -11.32 -11.70 2.05
N GLN A 15 -10.01 -11.66 1.80
CA GLN A 15 -9.41 -12.26 0.60
C GLN A 15 -9.59 -13.78 0.60
N ILE A 16 -9.45 -14.43 1.76
CA ILE A 16 -9.76 -15.87 1.92
C ILE A 16 -11.24 -16.14 1.61
N CYS A 17 -12.15 -15.30 2.12
CA CYS A 17 -13.58 -15.41 1.79
C CYS A 17 -13.81 -15.34 0.27
N TYR A 18 -13.22 -14.36 -0.42
CA TYR A 18 -13.37 -14.23 -1.88
C TYR A 18 -12.75 -15.38 -2.65
N ALA A 19 -11.59 -15.89 -2.23
CA ALA A 19 -10.98 -17.07 -2.83
C ALA A 19 -11.91 -18.30 -2.71
N LEU A 20 -12.50 -18.52 -1.52
CA LEU A 20 -13.45 -19.61 -1.29
C LEU A 20 -14.75 -19.43 -2.11
N LEU A 21 -15.25 -18.21 -2.24
CA LEU A 21 -16.44 -17.89 -3.05
C LEU A 21 -16.23 -18.06 -4.56
N SER A 22 -14.98 -17.95 -5.02
CA SER A 22 -14.64 -18.01 -6.45
C SER A 22 -14.48 -19.44 -6.96
N ASP A 23 -14.08 -20.36 -6.09
CA ASP A 23 -13.77 -21.75 -6.43
C ASP A 23 -14.95 -22.72 -6.16
N ASP A 24 -15.88 -22.42 -5.23
CA ASP A 24 -17.07 -23.23 -4.93
C ASP A 24 -18.26 -22.36 -4.45
N GLY A 25 -19.48 -22.69 -4.88
CA GLY A 25 -20.72 -21.88 -4.80
C GLY A 25 -21.31 -21.59 -3.41
N LEU A 26 -20.51 -21.09 -2.48
CA LEU A 26 -21.00 -20.50 -1.24
C LEU A 26 -21.85 -19.27 -1.58
N ALA A 27 -23.14 -19.31 -1.25
CA ALA A 27 -24.00 -18.16 -1.42
C ALA A 27 -23.43 -16.96 -0.64
N LYS A 28 -23.45 -15.78 -1.26
CA LYS A 28 -23.02 -14.50 -0.70
C LYS A 28 -23.91 -14.09 0.47
N GLN A 29 -23.82 -14.82 1.56
CA GLN A 29 -24.57 -14.64 2.79
C GLN A 29 -23.61 -14.16 3.88
N GLU A 30 -23.98 -13.08 4.57
CA GLU A 30 -23.21 -12.52 5.67
C GLU A 30 -22.95 -13.55 6.79
N ARG A 31 -23.86 -14.52 6.96
CA ARG A 31 -23.73 -15.64 7.90
C ARG A 31 -22.52 -16.53 7.59
N THR A 32 -22.24 -16.79 6.31
CA THR A 32 -21.09 -17.58 5.86
C THR A 32 -19.78 -16.88 6.20
N TYR A 33 -19.73 -15.57 6.02
CA TYR A 33 -18.55 -14.77 6.37
C TYR A 33 -18.27 -14.80 7.89
N LYS A 34 -19.28 -14.61 8.74
CA LYS A 34 -19.10 -14.66 10.20
C LYS A 34 -18.56 -16.02 10.66
N ARG A 35 -19.12 -17.11 10.15
CA ARG A 35 -18.63 -18.48 10.42
C ARG A 35 -17.20 -18.69 9.95
N LEU A 36 -16.83 -18.14 8.80
CA LEU A 36 -15.46 -18.23 8.29
C LEU A 36 -14.48 -17.50 9.24
N VAL A 37 -14.82 -16.29 9.68
CA VAL A 37 -14.00 -15.53 10.64
C VAL A 37 -13.81 -16.33 11.93
N GLU A 38 -14.88 -16.89 12.49
CA GLU A 38 -14.82 -17.74 13.69
C GLU A 38 -13.94 -18.97 13.49
N LEU A 39 -14.11 -19.68 12.38
CA LEU A 39 -13.33 -20.87 12.03
C LEU A 39 -11.83 -20.54 11.89
N CYS A 40 -11.50 -19.45 11.18
CA CYS A 40 -10.12 -18.96 11.06
C CYS A 40 -9.53 -18.63 12.44
N GLY A 41 -10.30 -18.00 13.32
CA GLY A 41 -9.90 -17.71 14.69
C GLY A 41 -9.62 -18.97 15.51
N MET A 42 -10.49 -19.99 15.43
CA MET A 42 -10.27 -21.28 16.09
C MET A 42 -9.07 -22.03 15.53
N ALA A 43 -8.88 -22.01 14.21
CA ALA A 43 -7.75 -22.66 13.56
C ALA A 43 -6.41 -22.01 13.96
N ARG A 44 -6.35 -20.68 14.09
CA ARG A 44 -5.16 -19.97 14.61
C ARG A 44 -4.89 -20.29 16.08
N ARG A 45 -5.91 -20.23 16.94
CA ARG A 45 -5.78 -20.57 18.37
C ARG A 45 -5.40 -22.03 18.62
N SER A 46 -5.83 -22.94 17.75
CA SER A 46 -5.44 -24.37 17.82
C SER A 46 -4.12 -24.70 17.13
N GLY A 47 -3.39 -23.71 16.59
CA GLY A 47 -2.11 -23.91 15.91
C GLY A 47 -2.20 -24.54 14.51
N ARG A 48 -3.41 -24.75 13.98
CA ARG A 48 -3.62 -25.31 12.62
C ARG A 48 -3.30 -24.31 11.51
N ILE A 49 -3.43 -23.02 11.78
CA ILE A 49 -3.04 -21.93 10.88
C ILE A 49 -2.02 -21.08 11.64
N PRO A 50 -0.81 -20.86 11.10
CA PRO A 50 0.17 -20.04 11.77
C PRO A 50 -0.28 -18.57 11.76
N TRP A 51 0.05 -17.83 12.82
CA TRP A 51 -0.44 -16.45 13.00
C TRP A 51 -0.04 -15.51 11.87
N ASN A 52 1.09 -15.76 11.22
CA ASN A 52 1.61 -15.01 10.09
C ASN A 52 0.98 -15.36 8.73
N ALA A 53 0.12 -16.38 8.62
CA ALA A 53 -0.55 -16.72 7.36
C ALA A 53 -1.77 -15.83 7.07
N ILE A 54 -2.40 -15.29 8.11
CA ILE A 54 -3.57 -14.41 7.98
C ILE A 54 -3.22 -13.05 8.57
N ARG A 55 -3.35 -12.01 7.76
CA ARG A 55 -3.13 -10.62 8.17
C ARG A 55 -4.45 -9.97 8.59
N ASP A 56 -4.42 -9.30 9.74
CA ASP A 56 -5.52 -8.50 10.26
C ASP A 56 -5.23 -7.02 10.03
N ASP A 57 -5.94 -6.41 9.06
CA ASP A 57 -5.76 -5.01 8.66
C ASP A 57 -6.45 -3.98 9.58
N THR A 58 -6.93 -4.41 10.74
CA THR A 58 -7.76 -3.57 11.60
C THR A 58 -6.95 -2.71 12.57
N GLU A 59 -5.68 -3.02 12.76
CA GLU A 59 -4.83 -2.34 13.72
C GLU A 59 -3.74 -1.54 13.01
N THR A 60 -3.69 -0.24 13.29
CA THR A 60 -2.58 0.63 12.94
C THR A 60 -1.79 0.88 14.21
N ALA A 61 -0.68 0.16 14.39
CA ALA A 61 0.24 0.43 15.48
C ALA A 61 1.17 1.59 15.09
N ALA A 62 1.34 2.56 15.99
CA ALA A 62 2.32 3.63 15.88
C ALA A 62 3.23 3.55 17.12
N GLU A 63 4.13 2.57 17.12
CA GLU A 63 5.11 2.41 18.20
C GLU A 63 6.29 3.37 17.99
N PRO A 64 6.73 4.07 19.06
CA PRO A 64 7.92 4.90 18.96
C PRO A 64 9.15 4.01 18.75
N VAL A 65 10.07 4.47 17.90
CA VAL A 65 11.38 3.82 17.76
C VAL A 65 12.15 4.03 19.07
N ALA A 66 12.49 2.93 19.74
CA ALA A 66 13.28 2.92 20.97
C ALA A 66 14.32 1.80 20.89
N PHE A 67 15.49 2.03 21.50
CA PHE A 67 16.58 1.05 21.54
C PHE A 67 16.88 0.68 22.98
N THR A 68 17.12 -0.60 23.22
CA THR A 68 17.47 -1.13 24.54
C THR A 68 18.93 -0.87 24.93
N GLY A 69 19.77 -0.48 23.97
CA GLY A 69 21.16 -0.11 24.19
C GLY A 69 21.93 0.12 22.89
N VAL A 70 23.25 0.33 23.03
CA VAL A 70 24.13 0.65 21.88
C VAL A 70 24.20 -0.49 20.87
N VAL A 71 24.22 -1.74 21.32
CA VAL A 71 24.28 -2.92 20.44
C VAL A 71 23.03 -3.02 19.57
N ASP A 72 21.85 -2.82 20.16
CA ASP A 72 20.56 -2.83 19.49
C ASP A 72 20.49 -1.73 18.41
N PHE A 73 20.92 -0.51 18.76
CA PHE A 73 21.05 0.58 17.80
C PHE A 73 22.00 0.25 16.64
N GLN A 74 23.17 -0.36 16.92
CA GLN A 74 24.12 -0.77 15.88
C GLN A 74 23.52 -1.82 14.93
N GLN A 75 22.74 -2.77 15.45
CA GLN A 75 22.05 -3.75 14.61
C GLN A 75 21.03 -3.07 13.69
N ALA A 76 20.23 -2.15 14.22
CA ALA A 76 19.28 -1.38 13.41
C ALA A 76 19.98 -0.59 12.28
N GLN A 77 21.15 0.00 12.54
CA GLN A 77 21.95 0.67 11.49
C GLN A 77 22.47 -0.30 10.43
N LEU A 78 22.92 -1.50 10.83
CA LEU A 78 23.37 -2.53 9.90
C LEU A 78 22.23 -3.04 9.01
N GLU A 79 21.05 -3.23 9.58
CA GLU A 79 19.84 -3.59 8.84
C GLU A 79 19.43 -2.50 7.85
N ALA A 80 19.46 -1.22 8.27
CA ALA A 80 19.21 -0.09 7.39
C ALA A 80 20.22 -0.05 6.22
N ALA A 81 21.50 -0.29 6.49
CA ALA A 81 22.53 -0.37 5.46
C ALA A 81 22.29 -1.53 4.47
N ARG A 82 21.84 -2.70 4.94
CA ARG A 82 21.47 -3.84 4.07
C ARG A 82 20.22 -3.58 3.24
N ALA A 83 19.26 -2.86 3.82
CA ALA A 83 18.01 -2.47 3.18
C ALA A 83 18.18 -1.29 2.21
N TYR A 84 19.33 -0.62 2.19
CA TYR A 84 19.59 0.53 1.33
C TYR A 84 19.31 0.22 -0.14
N ARG A 85 18.47 1.05 -0.76
CA ARG A 85 18.19 1.03 -2.19
C ARG A 85 18.28 2.46 -2.71
N LEU A 86 18.81 2.61 -3.93
CA LEU A 86 18.70 3.87 -4.65
C LEU A 86 17.26 4.08 -5.11
N ASP A 87 16.84 5.34 -5.18
CA ASP A 87 15.57 5.69 -5.79
C ASP A 87 15.62 5.35 -7.28
N ARG A 88 14.86 4.33 -7.68
CA ARG A 88 14.77 3.86 -9.07
C ARG A 88 14.07 4.86 -9.98
N GLN A 89 13.32 5.81 -9.42
CA GLN A 89 12.63 6.83 -10.18
C GLN A 89 13.48 8.08 -10.40
N ALA A 90 14.58 8.26 -9.67
CA ALA A 90 15.42 9.45 -9.78
C ALA A 90 15.88 9.71 -11.24
N GLY A 91 15.73 10.95 -11.69
CA GLY A 91 16.07 11.36 -13.06
C GLY A 91 15.05 10.96 -14.14
N GLN A 92 13.99 10.23 -13.80
CA GLN A 92 12.91 9.95 -14.75
C GLN A 92 12.05 11.21 -14.99
N PRO A 93 11.55 11.42 -16.23
CA PRO A 93 10.76 12.61 -16.58
C PRO A 93 9.44 12.69 -15.79
N ALA A 94 8.91 11.56 -15.35
CA ALA A 94 7.69 11.47 -14.58
C ALA A 94 7.84 10.48 -13.41
N ARG A 95 7.20 10.81 -12.28
CA ARG A 95 7.04 9.91 -11.14
C ARG A 95 5.88 8.97 -11.39
N ILE A 96 6.06 7.68 -11.19
CA ILE A 96 5.03 6.66 -11.29
C ILE A 96 4.52 6.35 -9.89
N GLU A 97 3.19 6.32 -9.71
CA GLU A 97 2.53 5.93 -8.46
C GLU A 97 1.34 4.99 -8.76
N LEU A 98 1.18 3.91 -7.98
CA LEU A 98 0.02 3.02 -8.05
C LEU A 98 -1.03 3.41 -7.02
N PHE A 99 -2.28 3.44 -7.43
CA PHE A 99 -3.42 3.68 -6.55
C PHE A 99 -4.40 2.51 -6.61
N CYS A 100 -4.89 2.07 -5.45
CA CYS A 100 -5.96 1.07 -5.36
C CYS A 100 -7.07 1.54 -4.42
N GLU A 101 -8.31 1.26 -4.76
CA GLU A 101 -9.46 1.72 -3.96
C GLU A 101 -9.49 1.08 -2.56
N THR A 102 -9.09 -0.19 -2.47
CA THR A 102 -9.17 -0.99 -1.24
C THR A 102 -7.82 -1.01 -0.53
N ALA A 103 -7.79 -0.56 0.73
CA ALA A 103 -6.56 -0.53 1.52
C ALA A 103 -5.88 -1.90 1.70
N GLY A 104 -6.68 -2.96 1.85
CA GLY A 104 -6.17 -4.33 1.96
C GLY A 104 -5.47 -4.87 0.70
N MET A 105 -5.53 -4.17 -0.44
CA MET A 105 -4.79 -4.54 -1.65
C MET A 105 -3.41 -3.89 -1.77
N VAL A 106 -3.15 -2.80 -1.03
CA VAL A 106 -1.86 -2.10 -1.08
C VAL A 106 -0.68 -3.03 -0.86
N PRO A 107 -0.69 -3.97 0.12
CA PRO A 107 0.47 -4.84 0.36
C PRO A 107 0.78 -5.76 -0.83
N GLN A 108 -0.26 -6.24 -1.52
CA GLN A 108 -0.10 -7.11 -2.69
C GLN A 108 0.46 -6.33 -3.89
N LEU A 109 -0.05 -5.12 -4.12
CA LEU A 109 0.48 -4.24 -5.16
C LEU A 109 1.91 -3.80 -4.86
N ALA A 110 2.21 -3.47 -3.60
CA ALA A 110 3.54 -3.09 -3.16
C ALA A 110 4.54 -4.22 -3.39
N ALA A 111 4.16 -5.48 -3.11
CA ALA A 111 5.02 -6.64 -3.39
C ALA A 111 5.35 -6.79 -4.89
N VAL A 112 4.40 -6.48 -5.78
CA VAL A 112 4.60 -6.53 -7.24
C VAL A 112 5.38 -5.31 -7.75
N ALA A 113 5.19 -4.15 -7.12
CA ALA A 113 5.74 -2.87 -7.54
C ALA A 113 7.13 -2.57 -6.96
N GLU A 114 7.53 -3.25 -5.87
CA GLU A 114 8.81 -3.08 -5.18
C GLU A 114 10.02 -3.20 -6.13
N PRO A 115 10.10 -4.20 -7.04
CA PRO A 115 11.23 -4.32 -7.96
C PRO A 115 11.40 -3.10 -8.88
N PHE A 116 10.30 -2.39 -9.14
CA PHE A 116 10.26 -1.19 -9.97
C PHE A 116 10.43 0.11 -9.18
N GLY A 117 10.46 0.05 -7.84
CA GLY A 117 10.53 1.24 -6.98
C GLY A 117 9.28 2.11 -7.08
N VAL A 118 8.13 1.53 -7.44
CA VAL A 118 6.88 2.26 -7.61
C VAL A 118 6.05 2.19 -6.31
N PRO A 119 5.76 3.33 -5.65
CA PRO A 119 4.97 3.35 -4.44
C PRO A 119 3.50 3.02 -4.73
N CYS A 120 2.86 2.34 -3.78
CA CYS A 120 1.44 1.98 -3.83
C CYS A 120 0.67 2.68 -2.71
N TYR A 121 -0.47 3.26 -3.06
CA TYR A 121 -1.33 3.98 -2.13
C TYR A 121 -2.75 3.41 -2.16
N SER A 122 -3.37 3.31 -0.99
CA SER A 122 -4.81 3.09 -0.90
C SER A 122 -5.52 4.41 -1.10
N GLY A 123 -6.53 4.44 -1.94
CA GLY A 123 -7.37 5.61 -2.03
C GLY A 123 -8.54 5.51 -2.99
N SER A 124 -9.72 5.79 -2.45
CA SER A 124 -10.59 6.82 -3.04
C SER A 124 -9.82 8.16 -3.26
N GLY A 125 -8.70 8.35 -2.54
CA GLY A 125 -7.84 9.53 -2.48
C GLY A 125 -7.22 10.05 -3.79
N TYR A 126 -6.91 9.25 -4.81
CA TYR A 126 -6.49 9.85 -6.10
C TYR A 126 -7.62 10.69 -6.72
N ASN A 127 -8.88 10.31 -6.49
CA ASN A 127 -10.03 11.10 -6.94
C ASN A 127 -10.28 12.33 -6.04
N SER A 128 -9.63 12.42 -4.87
CA SER A 128 -9.71 13.58 -3.99
C SER A 128 -8.70 14.67 -4.37
N LEU A 129 -9.07 15.93 -4.15
CA LEU A 129 -8.16 17.07 -4.36
C LEU A 129 -6.87 16.97 -3.52
N PRO A 130 -6.91 16.57 -2.22
CA PRO A 130 -5.69 16.40 -1.43
C PRO A 130 -4.77 15.30 -1.97
N GLY A 131 -5.33 14.19 -2.47
CA GLY A 131 -4.51 13.11 -3.02
C GLY A 131 -3.81 13.50 -4.31
N LYS A 132 -4.50 14.20 -5.23
CA LYS A 132 -3.87 14.75 -6.45
C LYS A 132 -2.79 15.79 -6.11
N ARG A 133 -3.07 16.69 -5.16
CA ARG A 133 -2.10 17.68 -4.68
C ARG A 133 -0.88 17.01 -4.05
N GLY A 134 -1.07 15.99 -3.22
CA GLY A 134 0.01 15.23 -2.60
C GLY A 134 0.87 14.50 -3.62
N ALA A 135 0.26 13.88 -4.64
CA ALA A 135 0.99 13.23 -5.73
C ALA A 135 1.84 14.24 -6.52
N ALA A 136 1.26 15.39 -6.88
CA ALA A 136 2.00 16.46 -7.56
C ALA A 136 3.17 17.00 -6.72
N HIS A 137 2.98 17.16 -5.41
CA HIS A 137 4.03 17.61 -4.49
C HIS A 137 5.20 16.63 -4.45
N ARG A 138 4.91 15.32 -4.30
CA ARG A 138 5.94 14.27 -4.30
C ARG A 138 6.70 14.19 -5.62
N ALA A 139 6.04 14.41 -6.76
CA ALA A 139 6.73 14.52 -8.04
C ALA A 139 7.68 15.72 -8.09
N ALA A 140 7.20 16.89 -7.67
CA ALA A 140 8.01 18.09 -7.66
C ALA A 140 9.23 17.96 -6.74
N GLU A 141 9.07 17.39 -5.54
CA GLU A 141 10.17 17.11 -4.59
C GLU A 141 11.21 16.16 -5.17
N GLY A 142 10.78 15.16 -5.94
CA GLY A 142 11.67 14.24 -6.67
C GLY A 142 12.27 14.81 -7.96
N GLY A 143 11.97 16.06 -8.32
CA GLY A 143 12.46 16.70 -9.54
C GLY A 143 11.77 16.22 -10.83
N HIS A 144 10.59 15.60 -10.72
CA HIS A 144 9.83 15.10 -11.86
C HIS A 144 8.91 16.17 -12.43
N ALA A 145 8.80 16.22 -13.77
CA ALA A 145 7.93 17.18 -14.46
C ALA A 145 6.44 16.77 -14.44
N ALA A 146 6.17 15.49 -14.18
CA ALA A 146 4.82 14.94 -14.18
C ALA A 146 4.66 13.77 -13.20
N VAL A 147 3.41 13.40 -12.92
CA VAL A 147 3.03 12.16 -12.23
C VAL A 147 2.20 11.28 -13.17
N HIS A 148 2.55 10.00 -13.27
CA HIS A 148 1.73 8.94 -13.84
C HIS A 148 1.10 8.12 -12.72
N ALA A 149 -0.20 8.32 -12.51
CA ALA A 149 -0.99 7.55 -11.57
C ALA A 149 -1.70 6.40 -12.29
N VAL A 150 -1.43 5.16 -11.90
CA VAL A 150 -2.16 3.99 -12.39
C VAL A 150 -3.16 3.56 -11.33
N ALA A 151 -4.44 3.72 -11.62
CA ALA A 151 -5.53 3.32 -10.74
C ALA A 151 -6.00 1.90 -11.08
N SER A 152 -5.94 0.98 -10.12
CA SER A 152 -6.57 -0.34 -10.21
C SER A 152 -7.94 -0.28 -9.53
N GLN A 153 -9.01 -0.36 -10.32
CA GLN A 153 -10.37 -0.57 -9.82
C GLN A 153 -10.61 -2.07 -9.72
N MET A 154 -10.82 -2.56 -8.50
CA MET A 154 -11.31 -3.94 -8.34
C MET A 154 -12.79 -3.91 -8.72
N MET A 155 -13.18 -4.64 -9.77
CA MET A 155 -14.58 -4.73 -10.20
C MET A 155 -15.44 -5.25 -9.05
N SER A 156 -16.25 -4.37 -8.45
CA SER A 156 -17.50 -4.80 -7.83
C SER A 156 -18.30 -5.52 -8.91
N SER A 157 -18.75 -6.75 -8.65
CA SER A 157 -19.47 -7.62 -9.59
C SER A 157 -20.84 -7.08 -10.05
N ALA A 158 -21.11 -5.78 -9.92
CA ALA A 158 -22.36 -5.11 -10.27
C ALA A 158 -22.28 -4.22 -11.53
N SER A 159 -21.12 -4.03 -12.16
CA SER A 159 -21.07 -3.35 -13.45
C SER A 159 -19.97 -3.93 -14.35
N ARG A 160 -20.37 -4.69 -15.37
CA ARG A 160 -19.56 -4.89 -16.58
C ARG A 160 -19.50 -3.55 -17.34
N SER A 161 -18.72 -2.61 -16.84
CA SER A 161 -18.33 -1.41 -17.57
C SER A 161 -16.83 -1.50 -17.82
N ARG A 162 -16.47 -1.35 -19.11
CA ARG A 162 -15.13 -1.39 -19.69
C ARG A 162 -14.05 -0.90 -18.73
N THR A 163 -12.99 -1.68 -18.59
CA THR A 163 -11.73 -1.29 -17.96
C THR A 163 -11.17 -0.08 -18.72
N ASN A 164 -11.46 1.13 -18.26
CA ASN A 164 -10.76 2.32 -18.70
C ASN A 164 -9.62 2.55 -17.71
N ALA A 165 -8.39 2.21 -18.13
CA ALA A 165 -7.19 2.74 -17.51
C ALA A 165 -7.20 4.26 -17.76
N ASN A 166 -7.80 5.03 -16.86
CA ASN A 166 -7.72 6.48 -16.93
C ASN A 166 -6.31 6.88 -16.45
N SER A 167 -5.37 6.96 -17.37
CA SER A 167 -4.05 7.56 -17.15
C SER A 167 -4.24 9.07 -17.01
N GLY A 168 -4.46 9.56 -15.79
CA GLY A 168 -4.47 10.99 -15.51
C GLY A 168 -3.04 11.51 -15.38
N SER A 169 -2.55 12.24 -16.38
CA SER A 169 -1.29 13.00 -16.27
C SER A 169 -1.58 14.34 -15.59
N ALA A 170 -0.99 14.57 -14.42
CA ALA A 170 -0.94 15.91 -13.83
C ALA A 170 0.47 16.48 -14.06
N SER A 171 0.57 17.63 -14.74
CA SER A 171 1.83 18.37 -14.90
C SER A 171 2.14 19.10 -13.60
N ALA A 172 3.30 18.84 -13.02
CA ALA A 172 3.82 19.61 -11.90
C ALA A 172 4.53 20.83 -12.47
N ARG A 173 4.00 22.04 -12.27
CA ARG A 173 4.77 23.27 -12.51
C ARG A 173 5.85 23.39 -11.44
N PRO A 174 7.09 23.78 -11.79
CA PRO A 174 8.15 23.96 -10.80
C PRO A 174 7.74 25.03 -9.80
N ALA A 175 7.76 24.68 -8.51
CA ALA A 175 7.56 25.64 -7.44
C ALA A 175 8.76 26.60 -7.42
N THR A 176 8.53 27.87 -7.70
CA THR A 176 9.50 28.92 -7.41
C THR A 176 9.74 28.94 -5.90
N ALA A 177 10.95 28.56 -5.48
CA ALA A 177 11.36 28.59 -4.09
C ALA A 177 11.22 30.02 -3.55
N ALA A 178 10.37 30.21 -2.53
CA ALA A 178 10.33 31.45 -1.77
C ALA A 178 11.58 31.52 -0.86
N PRO A 179 12.25 32.68 -0.74
CA PRO A 179 13.42 32.82 0.12
C PRO A 179 13.05 32.62 1.60
N PRO A 180 13.96 32.07 2.43
CA PRO A 180 13.70 31.83 3.84
C PRO A 180 13.48 33.14 4.61
N PRO A 181 12.65 33.14 5.67
CA PRO A 181 12.41 34.33 6.47
C PRO A 181 13.67 34.78 7.21
N VAL A 182 14.06 36.05 7.01
CA VAL A 182 15.16 36.69 7.73
C VAL A 182 14.72 36.94 9.17
N CYS A 183 15.33 36.25 10.13
CA CYS A 183 15.09 36.46 11.54
C CYS A 183 15.80 37.75 11.99
N SER A 184 15.04 38.83 12.22
CA SER A 184 15.58 40.06 12.81
C SER A 184 15.71 39.89 14.32
N ALA A 185 16.92 39.59 14.78
CA ALA A 185 17.26 39.64 16.20
C ALA A 185 17.18 41.10 16.69
N ARG A 186 16.11 41.44 17.43
CA ARG A 186 16.13 42.62 18.31
C ARG A 186 17.00 42.28 19.52
N ARG A 187 18.05 43.06 19.71
CA ARG A 187 18.84 43.14 20.96
C ARG A 187 18.02 43.79 22.07
#